data_AF-A0AAV7ZPU4-F1
#
_entry.id   AF-A0AAV7ZPU4-F1
#
_cell.length_a   1.000
_cell.length_b   1.000
_cell.length_c   1.000
_cell.angle_alpha   90.00
_cell.angle_beta   90.00
_cell.angle_gamma   90.00
#
_symmetry.space_group_name_H-M   'P 1'
#
loop_
_entity.id
_entity.type
_entity.pdbx_description
1 polymer ?
#
loop_
_entity_poly.entity_id
_entity_poly.type
_entity_poly.pdbx_seq_one_letter_code
_entity_poly.pdbx_strand_id
1 'polypeptide(L)'
;MSQKSTQKEKVQENETEKEKETTTKSNKAKTKKTGQFSKHLVCGICGELFYQTVIITKCLHCFCGGCLSTYFQENDNEECPICNVSDLQVKNFELLDNLVRDFLLENPEKERKKEILEELNKKNGFLDENKNNKEETEKKKKKKKKKIEKKKKIEKKKKIEKKGQSKTKNSCSICSLSGNQIQPIKEYNLTKLPKSLFSYNKFERGVLVKYLEDQDFSFQDMWEQIMKALENGAYSSTDAPNFHNLSPNDKSCESCLEGVVSELIYSYRTNIPNSELPPKITKRQNCWYGRNCRTQKKYDHSSKLNHICEQTKK
;
A
#
# COMPACT_ATOMS: atom_id res chain seq x y z
N MET A 1 -2.52 60.10 -48.17
CA MET A 1 -2.10 58.70 -48.32
C MET A 1 -1.34 58.28 -47.07
N SER A 2 -1.65 57.07 -46.57
CA SER A 2 -0.97 56.28 -45.50
C SER A 2 -0.89 56.90 -44.09
N GLN A 3 -1.69 56.52 -43.09
CA GLN A 3 -1.96 55.22 -42.41
C GLN A 3 -0.76 54.55 -41.71
N LYS A 4 -0.97 54.38 -40.38
CA LYS A 4 -0.64 53.24 -39.50
C LYS A 4 0.84 52.87 -39.27
N SER A 5 1.30 53.14 -38.05
CA SER A 5 2.06 52.18 -37.21
C SER A 5 2.39 52.82 -35.85
N THR A 6 2.52 52.00 -34.80
CA THR A 6 3.08 52.33 -33.45
C THR A 6 2.13 52.79 -32.32
N GLN A 7 1.08 52.02 -31.98
CA GLN A 7 0.46 52.09 -30.63
C GLN A 7 -0.09 50.73 -30.14
N LYS A 8 0.73 49.67 -30.10
CA LYS A 8 0.30 48.38 -29.50
C LYS A 8 1.35 47.60 -28.71
N GLU A 9 2.37 48.28 -28.16
CA GLU A 9 3.46 47.64 -27.40
C GLU A 9 3.78 48.31 -26.05
N LYS A 10 2.83 48.98 -25.39
CA LYS A 10 3.10 49.63 -24.09
C LYS A 10 2.11 49.34 -22.95
N VAL A 11 1.39 48.22 -23.04
CA VAL A 11 0.46 47.77 -21.96
C VAL A 11 0.87 46.43 -21.35
N GLN A 12 2.02 45.85 -21.73
CA GLN A 12 2.42 44.49 -21.31
C GLN A 12 3.74 44.41 -20.51
N GLU A 13 4.22 45.51 -19.94
CA GLU A 13 5.43 45.50 -19.09
C GLU A 13 5.18 45.77 -17.60
N ASN A 14 3.97 46.18 -17.19
CA ASN A 14 3.70 46.54 -15.78
C ASN A 14 2.92 45.49 -14.96
N GLU A 15 2.59 44.33 -15.52
CA GLU A 15 1.93 43.23 -14.77
C GLU A 15 2.89 42.10 -14.37
N THR A 16 4.11 42.06 -14.90
CA THR A 16 5.10 40.99 -14.67
C THR A 16 6.01 41.19 -13.45
N GLU A 17 5.99 42.36 -12.79
CA GLU A 17 6.71 42.56 -11.53
C GLU A 17 5.90 42.22 -10.28
N LYS A 18 4.56 42.26 -10.34
CA LYS A 18 3.71 42.00 -9.17
C LYS A 18 3.45 40.51 -8.88
N GLU A 19 3.67 39.63 -9.86
CA GLU A 19 3.53 38.16 -9.70
C GLU A 19 4.85 37.44 -9.31
N LYS A 20 6.01 38.11 -9.40
CA LYS A 20 7.30 37.55 -8.93
C LYS A 20 7.51 37.66 -7.41
N GLU A 21 6.85 38.60 -6.73
CA GLU A 21 6.92 38.73 -5.26
C GLU A 21 5.95 37.80 -4.51
N THR A 22 4.88 37.34 -5.14
CA THR A 22 3.87 36.47 -4.49
C THR A 22 4.19 34.98 -4.63
N THR A 23 4.96 34.58 -5.63
CA THR A 23 5.40 33.18 -5.84
C THR A 23 6.62 32.78 -4.99
N THR A 24 7.44 33.73 -4.55
CA THR A 24 8.61 33.48 -3.69
C THR A 24 8.26 33.29 -2.21
N LYS A 25 7.14 33.85 -1.72
CA LYS A 25 6.68 33.67 -0.33
C LYS A 25 6.03 32.30 -0.07
N SER A 26 5.36 31.70 -1.06
CA SER A 26 4.62 30.43 -0.87
C SER A 26 5.53 29.18 -0.91
N ASN A 27 6.58 29.17 -1.73
CA ASN A 27 7.55 28.06 -1.76
C ASN A 27 8.50 28.04 -0.55
N LYS A 28 8.66 29.18 0.15
CA LYS A 28 9.44 29.29 1.38
C LYS A 28 8.71 28.70 2.60
N ALA A 29 7.38 28.55 2.53
CA ALA A 29 6.56 27.99 3.60
C ALA A 29 6.43 26.44 3.53
N LYS A 30 6.45 25.84 2.32
CA LYS A 30 6.44 24.37 2.14
C LYS A 30 7.79 23.71 2.45
N THR A 31 8.90 24.37 2.10
CA THR A 31 10.27 23.90 2.43
C THR A 31 10.60 24.03 3.93
N LYS A 32 9.96 24.96 4.65
CA LYS A 32 10.15 25.13 6.10
C LYS A 32 9.60 23.98 6.95
N LYS A 33 8.50 23.34 6.55
CA LYS A 33 7.85 22.27 7.33
C LYS A 33 8.56 20.91 7.22
N THR A 34 9.09 20.56 6.06
CA THR A 34 9.84 19.29 5.86
C THR A 34 11.22 19.31 6.54
N GLY A 35 11.88 20.46 6.59
CA GLY A 35 13.15 20.65 7.31
C GLY A 35 13.03 20.62 8.84
N GLN A 36 11.82 20.72 9.38
CA GLN A 36 11.59 20.63 10.84
C GLN A 36 11.47 19.17 11.30
N PHE A 37 10.94 18.29 10.45
CA PHE A 37 10.80 16.86 10.75
C PHE A 37 12.14 16.11 10.69
N SER A 38 13.06 16.52 9.81
CA SER A 38 14.37 15.88 9.67
C SER A 38 15.21 15.89 10.95
N LYS A 39 15.00 16.88 11.83
CA LYS A 39 15.70 16.99 13.12
C LYS A 39 15.32 15.90 14.12
N HIS A 40 14.20 15.21 13.91
CA HIS A 40 13.74 14.11 14.76
C HIS A 40 14.16 12.74 14.20
N LEU A 41 14.81 12.71 13.03
CA LEU A 41 15.27 11.50 12.36
C LEU A 41 16.79 11.33 12.43
N VAL A 42 17.47 12.01 13.35
CA VAL A 42 18.92 11.98 13.50
C VAL A 42 19.36 11.15 14.69
N CYS A 43 20.48 10.46 14.51
CA CYS A 43 21.12 9.66 15.54
C CYS A 43 21.78 10.56 16.60
N GLY A 44 21.54 10.27 17.88
CA GLY A 44 22.13 11.01 19.00
C GLY A 44 23.66 10.89 19.13
N ILE A 45 24.29 9.95 18.44
CA ILE A 45 25.76 9.77 18.44
C ILE A 45 26.41 10.50 17.26
N CYS A 46 25.97 10.24 16.03
CA CYS A 46 26.61 10.80 14.84
C CYS A 46 25.94 12.05 14.28
N GLY A 47 24.77 12.46 14.78
CA GLY A 47 24.05 13.66 14.30
C GLY A 47 23.42 13.53 12.90
N GLU A 48 23.65 12.41 12.22
CA GLU A 48 23.17 12.13 10.87
C GLU A 48 21.88 11.29 10.87
N LEU A 49 21.14 11.27 9.75
CA LEU A 49 19.89 10.52 9.60
C LEU A 49 20.02 9.05 9.97
N PHE A 50 19.13 8.47 10.78
CA PHE A 50 19.29 7.09 11.27
C PHE A 50 19.55 6.07 10.15
N TYR A 51 20.41 5.09 10.42
CA TYR A 51 20.72 4.00 9.50
C TYR A 51 20.82 2.68 10.28
N GLN A 52 20.02 1.69 9.89
CA GLN A 52 19.85 0.42 10.62
C GLN A 52 19.58 0.70 12.10
N THR A 53 18.46 1.38 12.33
CA THR A 53 18.12 1.94 13.62
C THR A 53 17.97 0.85 14.67
N VAL A 54 18.57 1.07 15.82
CA VAL A 54 18.33 0.28 17.03
C VAL A 54 17.71 1.16 18.11
N ILE A 55 16.86 0.56 18.94
CA ILE A 55 16.22 1.18 20.09
C ILE A 55 16.64 0.45 21.37
N ILE A 56 17.02 1.22 22.37
CA ILE A 56 17.17 0.71 23.74
C ILE A 56 15.78 0.67 24.37
N THR A 57 15.25 -0.53 24.60
CA THR A 57 13.84 -0.69 25.03
C THR A 57 13.53 -0.10 26.41
N LYS A 58 14.53 0.04 27.30
CA LYS A 58 14.33 0.64 28.63
C LYS A 58 14.12 2.16 28.64
N CYS A 59 14.87 2.90 27.82
CA CYS A 59 14.79 4.37 27.76
C CYS A 59 14.26 4.93 26.44
N LEU A 60 14.00 4.05 25.46
CA LEU A 60 13.51 4.35 24.12
C LEU A 60 14.41 5.26 23.28
N HIS A 61 15.65 5.50 23.70
CA HIS A 61 16.63 6.20 22.89
C HIS A 61 17.04 5.35 21.69
N CYS A 62 17.09 5.99 20.53
CA CYS A 62 17.36 5.38 19.25
C CYS A 62 18.74 5.81 18.73
N PHE A 63 19.43 4.90 18.06
CA PHE A 63 20.75 5.14 17.47
C PHE A 63 20.89 4.35 16.16
N CYS A 64 21.90 4.68 15.34
CA CYS A 64 22.33 3.76 14.29
C CYS A 64 22.98 2.53 14.94
N GLY A 65 22.69 1.33 14.45
CA GLY A 65 23.25 0.09 15.01
C GLY A 65 24.78 0.09 15.05
N GLY A 66 25.44 0.53 13.96
CA GLY A 66 26.90 0.68 13.93
C GLY A 66 27.44 1.71 14.93
N CYS A 67 26.72 2.82 15.16
CA CYS A 67 27.15 3.84 16.12
C CYS A 67 27.07 3.33 17.56
N LEU A 68 25.96 2.69 17.94
CA LEU A 68 25.80 2.15 19.28
C LEU A 68 26.77 1.00 19.55
N SER A 69 27.03 0.15 18.54
CA SER A 69 28.01 -0.95 18.65
C SER A 69 29.42 -0.41 18.89
N THR A 70 29.82 0.63 18.17
CA THR A 70 31.13 1.28 18.34
C THR A 70 31.25 1.88 19.74
N TYR A 71 30.19 2.55 20.21
CA TYR A 71 30.18 3.14 21.55
C TYR A 71 30.39 2.11 22.66
N PHE A 72 29.70 0.97 22.61
CA PHE A 72 29.90 -0.11 23.60
C PHE A 72 31.32 -0.69 23.56
N GLN A 73 31.92 -0.80 22.36
CA GLN A 73 33.29 -1.28 22.20
C GLN A 73 34.34 -0.31 22.75
N GLU A 74 34.12 1.00 22.60
CA GLU A 74 35.10 2.02 23.01
C GLU A 74 35.06 2.36 24.50
N ASN A 75 33.89 2.30 25.14
CA ASN A 75 33.71 2.76 26.52
C ASN A 75 33.69 1.63 27.55
N ASP A 76 33.76 0.36 27.12
CA ASP A 76 33.69 -0.83 27.99
C ASP A 76 32.50 -0.79 28.96
N ASN A 77 31.40 -0.12 28.56
CA ASN A 77 30.17 -0.02 29.32
C ASN A 77 28.95 -0.18 28.40
N GLU A 78 28.00 -1.01 28.84
CA GLU A 78 26.71 -1.19 28.17
C GLU A 78 25.69 -0.20 28.77
N GLU A 79 25.99 1.09 28.68
CA GLU A 79 25.11 2.16 29.15
C GLU A 79 24.60 3.01 27.99
N CYS A 80 23.38 3.54 28.13
CA CYS A 80 22.82 4.39 27.08
C CYS A 80 23.64 5.69 26.93
N PRO A 81 24.13 6.04 25.73
CA PRO A 81 24.94 7.26 25.52
C PRO A 81 24.26 8.59 25.86
N ILE A 82 22.92 8.60 26.00
CA ILE A 82 22.13 9.81 26.26
C ILE A 82 21.74 9.93 27.73
N CYS A 83 21.44 8.82 28.41
CA CYS A 83 20.82 8.85 29.73
C CYS A 83 21.48 7.92 30.76
N ASN A 84 22.56 7.24 30.37
CA ASN A 84 23.37 6.35 31.22
C ASN A 84 22.58 5.24 31.93
N VAL A 85 21.40 4.87 31.41
CA VAL A 85 20.68 3.68 31.91
C VAL A 85 21.50 2.44 31.57
N SER A 86 21.63 1.52 32.53
CA SER A 86 22.33 0.25 32.43
C SER A 86 21.36 -0.95 32.24
N ASP A 87 21.90 -2.16 32.07
CA ASP A 87 21.15 -3.40 31.79
C ASP A 87 20.26 -3.24 30.55
N LEU A 88 20.91 -3.02 29.40
CA LEU A 88 20.26 -2.62 28.16
C LEU A 88 19.67 -3.82 27.42
N GLN A 89 18.47 -3.63 26.88
CA GLN A 89 17.89 -4.50 25.87
C GLN A 89 17.76 -3.73 24.56
N VAL A 90 18.64 -4.04 23.61
CA VAL A 90 18.70 -3.39 22.29
C VAL A 90 17.91 -4.21 21.27
N LYS A 91 17.04 -3.54 20.49
CA LYS A 91 16.28 -4.17 19.40
C LYS A 91 16.37 -3.35 18.12
N ASN A 92 16.30 -4.02 16.98
CA ASN A 92 16.13 -3.36 15.68
C ASN A 92 14.79 -2.60 15.64
N PHE A 93 14.80 -1.36 15.11
CA PHE A 93 13.61 -0.50 15.04
C PHE A 93 13.21 -0.19 13.59
N GLU A 94 12.57 -1.18 12.94
CA GLU A 94 12.24 -1.12 11.51
C GLU A 94 11.29 0.03 11.13
N LEU A 95 10.44 0.48 12.07
CA LEU A 95 9.54 1.60 11.81
C LEU A 95 10.32 2.91 11.55
N LEU A 96 11.36 3.18 12.35
CA LEU A 96 12.18 4.38 12.17
C LEU A 96 13.01 4.29 10.88
N ASP A 97 13.48 3.10 10.52
CA ASP A 97 14.13 2.86 9.23
C ASP A 97 13.19 3.13 8.04
N ASN A 98 11.91 2.76 8.16
CA ASN A 98 10.91 3.05 7.13
C ASN A 98 10.66 4.57 7.00
N LEU A 99 10.59 5.29 8.12
CA LEU A 99 10.43 6.75 8.12
C LEU A 99 11.64 7.46 7.48
N VAL A 100 12.86 7.03 7.78
CA VAL A 100 14.06 7.56 7.13
C VAL A 100 14.05 7.24 5.63
N ARG A 101 13.63 6.03 5.24
CA ARG A 101 13.51 5.66 3.83
C ARG A 101 12.55 6.57 3.09
N ASP A 102 11.36 6.80 3.63
CA ASP A 102 10.35 7.67 3.03
C ASP A 102 10.86 9.12 2.94
N PHE A 103 11.55 9.60 3.98
CA PHE A 103 12.18 10.92 3.97
C PHE A 103 13.24 11.06 2.86
N LEU A 104 14.06 10.03 2.64
CA LEU A 104 15.09 10.00 1.58
C LEU A 104 14.49 9.90 0.18
N LEU A 105 13.31 9.31 0.01
CA LEU A 105 12.60 9.32 -1.29
C LEU A 105 12.25 10.75 -1.73
N GLU A 106 11.93 11.61 -0.77
CA GLU A 106 11.61 13.02 -1.01
C GLU A 106 12.85 13.94 -0.99
N ASN A 107 13.94 13.51 -0.36
CA ASN A 107 15.18 14.28 -0.21
C ASN A 107 16.43 13.43 -0.51
N PRO A 108 16.65 12.99 -1.77
CA PRO A 108 17.75 12.07 -2.10
C PRO A 108 19.15 12.66 -1.85
N GLU A 109 19.28 14.00 -1.91
CA GLU A 109 20.54 14.70 -1.65
C GLU A 109 21.04 14.59 -0.21
N LYS A 110 20.17 14.16 0.71
CA LYS A 110 20.49 13.94 2.13
C LYS A 110 20.90 12.50 2.44
N GLU A 111 20.98 11.63 1.43
CA GLU A 111 21.49 10.28 1.60
C GLU A 111 22.96 10.32 2.03
N ARG A 112 23.32 9.51 3.03
CA ARG A 112 24.72 9.39 3.48
C ARG A 112 25.59 8.83 2.35
N LYS A 113 26.86 9.24 2.32
CA LYS A 113 27.86 8.68 1.40
C LYS A 113 27.98 7.17 1.59
N LYS A 114 28.17 6.44 0.50
CA LYS A 114 28.19 4.96 0.50
C LYS A 114 29.31 4.39 1.35
N GLU A 115 30.47 5.03 1.34
CA GLU A 115 31.64 4.61 2.09
C GLU A 115 31.34 4.60 3.61
N ILE A 116 30.62 5.62 4.10
CA ILE A 116 30.19 5.73 5.50
C ILE A 116 29.18 4.63 5.85
N LEU A 117 28.25 4.33 4.94
CA LEU A 117 27.26 3.27 5.15
C LEU A 117 27.92 1.88 5.23
N GLU A 118 28.90 1.60 4.38
CA GLU A 118 29.66 0.36 4.41
C GLU A 118 30.45 0.19 5.72
N GLU A 119 31.01 1.27 6.24
CA GLU A 119 31.69 1.27 7.53
C GLU A 119 30.71 1.01 8.69
N LEU A 120 29.54 1.67 8.69
CA LEU A 120 28.50 1.45 9.69
C LEU A 120 27.96 0.02 9.68
N ASN A 121 27.83 -0.59 8.50
CA ASN A 121 27.44 -2.00 8.36
C ASN A 121 28.47 -2.94 9.00
N LYS A 122 29.76 -2.70 8.78
CA LYS A 122 30.85 -3.52 9.35
C LYS A 122 30.87 -3.45 10.87
N LYS A 123 30.55 -2.28 11.43
CA LYS A 123 30.55 -2.03 12.88
C LYS A 123 29.26 -2.51 13.57
N ASN A 124 28.19 -2.81 12.83
CA ASN A 124 26.88 -3.10 13.43
C ASN A 124 26.78 -4.55 13.95
N GLY A 125 26.80 -4.71 15.28
CA GLY A 125 26.63 -5.99 15.96
C GLY A 125 25.18 -6.45 16.18
N PHE A 126 24.18 -5.65 15.79
CA PHE A 126 22.76 -5.91 16.10
C PHE A 126 21.94 -6.49 14.93
N LEU A 127 22.59 -6.85 13.83
CA LEU A 127 21.91 -7.39 12.65
C LEU A 127 21.50 -8.85 12.86
N ASP A 128 20.21 -9.15 12.67
CA ASP A 128 19.73 -10.54 12.62
C ASP A 128 20.35 -11.28 11.42
N GLU A 129 21.01 -12.42 11.67
CA GLU A 129 21.74 -13.25 10.67
C GLU A 129 20.91 -13.65 9.43
N ASN A 130 19.57 -13.49 9.49
CA ASN A 130 18.65 -13.77 8.40
C ASN A 130 18.58 -12.71 7.27
N LYS A 131 19.35 -11.60 7.35
CA LYS A 131 19.29 -10.51 6.34
C LYS A 131 20.19 -10.69 5.10
N ASN A 132 21.26 -11.48 5.16
CA ASN A 132 22.18 -11.65 4.01
C ASN A 132 21.51 -12.27 2.76
N ASN A 133 20.44 -13.06 2.93
CA ASN A 133 19.67 -13.63 1.82
C ASN A 133 18.76 -12.61 1.09
N LYS A 134 18.44 -11.45 1.70
CA LYS A 134 17.59 -10.40 1.09
C LYS A 134 18.37 -9.45 0.19
N GLU A 135 19.61 -9.10 0.53
CA GLU A 135 20.43 -8.22 -0.31
C GLU A 135 20.89 -8.89 -1.61
N GLU A 136 21.15 -10.20 -1.57
CA GLU A 136 21.55 -10.95 -2.77
C GLU A 136 20.39 -11.12 -3.76
N THR A 137 19.16 -11.27 -3.25
CA THR A 137 17.93 -11.28 -4.06
C THR A 137 17.60 -9.89 -4.63
N GLU A 138 17.91 -8.80 -3.93
CA GLU A 138 17.78 -7.44 -4.46
C GLU A 138 18.81 -7.11 -5.55
N LYS A 139 20.07 -7.55 -5.41
CA LYS A 139 21.11 -7.39 -6.46
C LYS A 139 20.74 -8.18 -7.74
N LYS A 140 20.16 -9.38 -7.60
CA LYS A 140 19.59 -10.18 -8.72
C LYS A 140 18.38 -9.48 -9.36
N LYS A 141 17.49 -8.84 -8.58
CA LYS A 141 16.36 -8.00 -9.08
C LYS A 141 16.82 -6.72 -9.80
N LYS A 142 17.87 -6.04 -9.33
CA LYS A 142 18.46 -4.85 -9.98
C LYS A 142 19.09 -5.19 -11.35
N LYS A 143 19.76 -6.35 -11.48
CA LYS A 143 20.28 -6.85 -12.78
C LYS A 143 19.17 -7.24 -13.76
N LYS A 144 18.04 -7.78 -13.28
CA LYS A 144 16.84 -8.12 -14.09
C LYS A 144 16.09 -6.86 -14.57
N LYS A 145 15.97 -5.82 -13.72
CA LYS A 145 15.40 -4.49 -14.07
C LYS A 145 16.16 -3.81 -15.23
N LYS A 146 17.51 -3.81 -15.20
CA LYS A 146 18.32 -3.20 -16.28
C LYS A 146 18.19 -3.91 -17.64
N LYS A 147 17.95 -5.23 -17.67
CA LYS A 147 17.65 -5.99 -18.91
C LYS A 147 16.26 -5.68 -19.47
N ILE A 148 15.27 -5.46 -18.61
CA ILE A 148 13.89 -5.11 -18.98
C ILE A 148 13.81 -3.66 -19.50
N GLU A 149 14.59 -2.74 -18.95
CA GLU A 149 14.67 -1.34 -19.39
C GLU A 149 15.25 -1.17 -20.80
N LYS A 150 16.24 -2.01 -21.17
CA LYS A 150 16.79 -2.03 -22.54
C LYS A 150 15.77 -2.57 -23.57
N LYS A 151 14.94 -3.56 -23.21
CA LYS A 151 13.84 -4.06 -24.07
C LYS A 151 12.73 -3.02 -24.26
N LYS A 152 12.34 -2.30 -23.19
CA LYS A 152 11.31 -1.25 -23.23
C LYS A 152 11.72 0.02 -24.01
N LYS A 153 13.03 0.27 -24.21
CA LYS A 153 13.52 1.41 -25.03
C LYS A 153 13.39 1.16 -26.53
N ILE A 154 13.32 -0.10 -26.99
CA ILE A 154 13.18 -0.46 -28.40
C ILE A 154 11.70 -0.37 -28.85
N GLU A 155 10.75 -0.75 -27.99
CA GLU A 155 9.31 -0.61 -28.28
C GLU A 155 8.78 0.84 -28.20
N LYS A 156 9.44 1.71 -27.42
CA LYS A 156 9.03 3.12 -27.25
C LYS A 156 9.19 4.00 -28.50
N LYS A 157 9.85 3.54 -29.57
CA LYS A 157 10.01 4.32 -30.82
C LYS A 157 8.86 4.17 -31.83
N LYS A 158 7.87 3.29 -31.62
CA LYS A 158 6.78 3.05 -32.60
C LYS A 158 5.40 3.62 -32.26
N LYS A 159 5.20 4.31 -31.14
CA LYS A 159 3.91 4.99 -30.85
C LYS A 159 4.13 6.33 -30.16
N ILE A 160 4.73 7.28 -30.88
CA ILE A 160 4.55 8.72 -30.66
C ILE A 160 3.86 9.24 -31.91
N GLU A 161 2.53 9.12 -31.91
CA GLU A 161 1.52 9.73 -32.79
C GLU A 161 0.26 8.93 -32.42
N LYS A 162 -0.60 9.35 -31.49
CA LYS A 162 -1.34 10.60 -31.45
C LYS A 162 -1.47 11.06 -30.00
N LYS A 163 -0.87 12.22 -29.69
CA LYS A 163 -1.25 13.03 -28.54
C LYS A 163 -2.53 13.77 -28.89
N GLY A 164 -3.49 13.72 -27.98
CA GLY A 164 -4.65 14.61 -28.02
C GLY A 164 -5.89 13.95 -27.46
N GLN A 165 -5.96 13.78 -26.13
CA GLN A 165 -7.21 13.88 -25.37
C GLN A 165 -6.93 13.91 -23.86
N SER A 166 -7.40 14.99 -23.24
CA SER A 166 -7.72 15.26 -21.83
C SER A 166 -7.11 14.35 -20.75
N LYS A 167 -6.32 14.94 -19.82
CA LYS A 167 -5.95 14.31 -18.54
C LYS A 167 -7.22 14.13 -17.68
N THR A 168 -7.91 13.01 -17.83
CA THR A 168 -8.88 12.58 -16.83
C THR A 168 -8.09 12.20 -15.57
N LYS A 169 -8.44 12.78 -14.42
CA LYS A 169 -7.89 12.40 -13.12
C LYS A 169 -8.10 10.88 -12.98
N ASN A 170 -7.03 10.11 -12.77
CA ASN A 170 -7.16 8.68 -12.50
C ASN A 170 -7.66 8.54 -11.05
N SER A 171 -8.99 8.58 -10.87
CA SER A 171 -9.68 8.47 -9.58
C SER A 171 -10.36 7.12 -9.43
N CYS A 172 -10.48 6.66 -8.19
CA CYS A 172 -11.18 5.44 -7.83
C CYS A 172 -12.70 5.66 -7.95
N SER A 173 -13.42 4.77 -8.64
CA SER A 173 -14.88 4.81 -8.77
C SER A 173 -15.60 4.63 -7.42
N ILE A 174 -14.95 4.03 -6.42
CA ILE A 174 -15.54 3.73 -5.11
C ILE A 174 -15.35 4.88 -4.12
N CYS A 175 -14.11 5.37 -3.94
CA CYS A 175 -13.79 6.40 -2.95
C CYS A 175 -13.53 7.78 -3.56
N SER A 176 -13.58 7.93 -4.89
CA SER A 176 -13.27 9.16 -5.63
C SER A 176 -11.85 9.72 -5.44
N LEU A 177 -11.01 9.06 -4.64
CA LEU A 177 -9.63 9.48 -4.41
C LEU A 177 -8.76 9.20 -5.63
N SER A 178 -7.88 10.15 -5.96
CA SER A 178 -6.83 9.97 -6.96
C SER A 178 -5.58 9.35 -6.33
N GLY A 179 -4.94 8.43 -7.03
CA GLY A 179 -3.77 7.72 -6.54
C GLY A 179 -2.97 7.05 -7.65
N ASN A 180 -1.74 6.66 -7.32
CA ASN A 180 -0.79 6.08 -8.28
C ASN A 180 -1.10 4.62 -8.65
N GLN A 181 -1.92 3.92 -7.85
CA GLN A 181 -2.29 2.51 -8.07
C GLN A 181 -3.80 2.38 -8.19
N ILE A 182 -4.34 2.95 -9.28
CA ILE A 182 -5.74 2.84 -9.64
C ILE A 182 -5.81 2.23 -11.03
N GLN A 183 -6.49 1.10 -11.11
CA GLN A 183 -6.67 0.35 -12.35
C GLN A 183 -8.07 -0.28 -12.39
N PRO A 184 -8.56 -0.66 -13.59
CA PRO A 184 -9.79 -1.40 -13.74
C PRO A 184 -9.85 -2.65 -12.83
N ILE A 185 -11.02 -2.95 -12.26
CA ILE A 185 -11.21 -4.09 -11.36
C ILE A 185 -10.72 -5.40 -12.01
N LYS A 186 -11.00 -5.60 -13.30
CA LYS A 186 -10.58 -6.80 -14.05
C LYS A 186 -9.06 -6.96 -14.23
N GLU A 187 -8.30 -5.88 -14.12
CA GLU A 187 -6.85 -5.90 -14.35
C GLU A 187 -6.06 -6.29 -13.09
N TYR A 188 -6.73 -6.41 -11.94
CA TYR A 188 -6.10 -6.89 -10.71
C TYR A 188 -5.81 -8.40 -10.78
N ASN A 189 -4.55 -8.77 -10.61
CA ASN A 189 -4.13 -10.17 -10.51
C ASN A 189 -4.35 -10.72 -9.10
N LEU A 190 -5.55 -11.24 -8.86
CA LEU A 190 -5.89 -11.92 -7.62
C LEU A 190 -5.46 -13.39 -7.72
N THR A 191 -4.43 -13.76 -6.94
CA THR A 191 -3.89 -15.14 -6.97
C THR A 191 -4.43 -16.03 -5.86
N LYS A 192 -5.07 -15.45 -4.84
CA LYS A 192 -5.54 -16.15 -3.64
C LYS A 192 -6.81 -15.51 -3.11
N LEU A 193 -7.67 -16.35 -2.55
CA LEU A 193 -8.88 -15.93 -1.85
C LEU A 193 -8.52 -15.09 -0.60
N PRO A 194 -9.15 -13.92 -0.37
CA PRO A 194 -8.91 -13.11 0.82
C PRO A 194 -9.18 -13.86 2.13
N LYS A 195 -8.35 -13.63 3.16
CA LYS A 195 -8.55 -14.22 4.50
C LYS A 195 -9.70 -13.57 5.27
N SER A 196 -9.99 -12.31 4.95
CA SER A 196 -11.04 -11.47 5.51
C SER A 196 -12.44 -11.80 4.98
N LEU A 197 -12.54 -12.64 3.95
CA LEU A 197 -13.79 -13.01 3.31
C LEU A 197 -14.83 -13.51 4.32
N PHE A 198 -16.10 -13.15 4.09
CA PHE A 198 -17.22 -13.47 4.97
C PHE A 198 -16.98 -12.96 6.41
N SER A 199 -16.41 -11.76 6.57
CA SER A 199 -16.09 -11.20 7.89
C SER A 199 -15.20 -12.13 8.74
N TYR A 200 -14.18 -12.72 8.11
CA TYR A 200 -13.27 -13.71 8.69
C TYR A 200 -13.93 -15.04 9.11
N ASN A 201 -15.09 -15.40 8.53
CA ASN A 201 -15.76 -16.67 8.77
C ASN A 201 -15.04 -17.83 8.05
N LYS A 202 -14.21 -18.56 8.81
CA LYS A 202 -13.45 -19.69 8.28
C LYS A 202 -14.33 -20.84 7.78
N PHE A 203 -15.51 -21.03 8.38
CA PHE A 203 -16.42 -22.11 7.98
C PHE A 203 -17.01 -21.82 6.60
N GLU A 204 -17.61 -20.65 6.38
CA GLU A 204 -18.19 -20.29 5.08
C GLU A 204 -17.14 -20.18 3.99
N ARG A 205 -15.93 -19.68 4.34
CA ARG A 205 -14.78 -19.71 3.43
C ARG A 205 -14.42 -21.14 3.03
N GLY A 206 -14.41 -22.07 3.98
CA GLY A 206 -14.17 -23.49 3.71
C GLY A 206 -15.26 -24.13 2.85
N VAL A 207 -16.53 -23.75 3.03
CA VAL A 207 -17.64 -24.20 2.18
C VAL A 207 -17.43 -23.76 0.74
N LEU A 208 -17.08 -22.50 0.49
CA LEU A 208 -16.80 -22.00 -0.85
C LEU A 208 -15.59 -22.70 -1.48
N VAL A 209 -14.49 -22.85 -0.73
CA VAL A 209 -13.29 -23.55 -1.23
C VAL A 209 -13.61 -24.99 -1.62
N LYS A 210 -14.34 -25.71 -0.77
CA LYS A 210 -14.77 -27.07 -1.06
C LYS A 210 -15.70 -27.16 -2.28
N TYR A 211 -16.62 -26.21 -2.43
CA TYR A 211 -17.48 -26.15 -3.62
C TYR A 211 -16.66 -25.99 -4.90
N LEU A 212 -15.68 -25.08 -4.91
CA LEU A 212 -14.80 -24.89 -6.07
C LEU A 212 -13.99 -26.17 -6.38
N GLU A 213 -13.47 -26.85 -5.34
CA GLU A 213 -12.78 -28.14 -5.49
C GLU A 213 -13.71 -29.22 -6.08
N ASP A 214 -14.94 -29.33 -5.57
CA ASP A 214 -15.94 -30.30 -6.04
C ASP A 214 -16.40 -30.00 -7.49
N GLN A 215 -16.27 -28.75 -7.97
CA GLN A 215 -16.53 -28.32 -9.36
C GLN A 215 -15.28 -28.34 -10.26
N ASP A 216 -14.13 -28.76 -9.75
CA ASP A 216 -12.82 -28.70 -10.45
C ASP A 216 -12.47 -27.29 -10.96
N PHE A 217 -12.81 -26.26 -10.18
CA PHE A 217 -12.53 -24.85 -10.48
C PHE A 217 -11.44 -24.27 -9.60
N SER A 218 -10.56 -23.50 -10.22
CA SER A 218 -9.63 -22.64 -9.51
C SER A 218 -10.31 -21.34 -9.03
N PHE A 219 -9.64 -20.61 -8.15
CA PHE A 219 -10.08 -19.27 -7.77
C PHE A 219 -10.12 -18.31 -8.96
N GLN A 220 -9.23 -18.47 -9.94
CA GLN A 220 -9.20 -17.69 -11.16
C GLN A 220 -10.43 -17.95 -12.03
N ASP A 221 -10.85 -19.21 -12.17
CA ASP A 221 -12.05 -19.57 -12.93
C ASP A 221 -13.31 -18.94 -12.31
N MET A 222 -13.42 -19.00 -10.98
CA MET A 222 -14.48 -18.31 -10.24
C MET A 222 -14.42 -16.78 -10.48
N TRP A 223 -13.23 -16.18 -10.45
CA TRP A 223 -13.07 -14.75 -10.68
C TRP A 223 -13.45 -14.33 -12.10
N GLU A 224 -13.16 -15.15 -13.11
CA GLU A 224 -13.61 -14.92 -14.48
C GLU A 224 -15.13 -15.02 -14.62
N GLN A 225 -15.77 -15.98 -13.94
CA GLN A 225 -17.23 -16.07 -13.88
C GLN A 225 -17.84 -14.82 -13.23
N ILE A 226 -17.24 -14.35 -12.13
CA ILE A 226 -17.62 -13.11 -11.47
C ILE A 226 -17.46 -11.92 -12.42
N MET A 227 -16.34 -11.80 -13.14
CA MET A 227 -16.16 -10.71 -14.10
C MET A 227 -17.22 -10.72 -15.19
N LYS A 228 -17.51 -11.90 -15.76
CA LYS A 228 -18.54 -12.06 -16.79
C LYS A 228 -19.94 -11.70 -16.27
N ALA A 229 -20.28 -12.12 -15.06
CA ALA A 229 -21.54 -11.77 -14.43
C ALA A 229 -21.63 -10.26 -14.10
N LEU A 230 -20.50 -9.63 -13.77
CA LEU A 230 -20.39 -8.18 -13.54
C LEU A 230 -20.56 -7.38 -14.84
N GLU A 231 -20.03 -7.84 -15.98
CA GLU A 231 -20.30 -7.21 -17.30
C GLU A 231 -21.80 -7.21 -17.62
N ASN A 232 -22.51 -8.27 -17.23
CA ASN A 232 -23.94 -8.43 -17.46
C ASN A 232 -24.81 -7.69 -16.43
N GLY A 233 -24.21 -6.98 -15.47
CA GLY A 233 -24.94 -6.25 -14.42
C GLY A 233 -25.63 -7.17 -13.39
N ALA A 234 -25.20 -8.42 -13.26
CA ALA A 234 -25.84 -9.41 -12.38
C ALA A 234 -25.56 -9.16 -10.87
N TYR A 235 -24.64 -8.25 -10.54
CA TYR A 235 -24.30 -7.93 -9.15
C TYR A 235 -24.97 -6.63 -8.71
N SER A 236 -25.97 -6.76 -7.84
CA SER A 236 -26.55 -5.66 -7.06
C SER A 236 -26.47 -6.01 -5.58
N SER A 237 -26.09 -5.04 -4.74
CA SER A 237 -26.00 -5.23 -3.28
C SER A 237 -26.74 -4.11 -2.58
N THR A 238 -27.79 -4.45 -1.82
CA THR A 238 -28.60 -3.50 -1.06
C THR A 238 -27.85 -2.93 0.15
N ASP A 239 -26.95 -3.71 0.73
CA ASP A 239 -26.31 -3.41 2.02
C ASP A 239 -24.94 -2.77 1.88
N ALA A 240 -24.40 -2.72 0.66
CA ALA A 240 -23.09 -2.16 0.36
C ALA A 240 -23.18 -1.09 -0.75
N PRO A 241 -23.72 0.10 -0.44
CA PRO A 241 -24.04 1.13 -1.45
C PRO A 241 -22.83 1.61 -2.24
N ASN A 242 -21.63 1.56 -1.64
CA ASN A 242 -20.37 1.93 -2.29
C ASN A 242 -19.90 0.92 -3.35
N PHE A 243 -20.52 -0.26 -3.44
CA PHE A 243 -20.15 -1.34 -4.37
C PHE A 243 -21.29 -1.71 -5.33
N HIS A 244 -22.32 -0.86 -5.46
CA HIS A 244 -23.45 -1.11 -6.35
C HIS A 244 -23.11 -0.76 -7.81
N ASN A 245 -23.65 -1.49 -8.78
CA ASN A 245 -23.53 -1.23 -10.23
C ASN A 245 -22.09 -1.11 -10.73
N LEU A 246 -21.15 -1.83 -10.12
CA LEU A 246 -19.78 -1.87 -10.61
C LEU A 246 -19.72 -2.57 -11.97
N SER A 247 -18.80 -2.12 -12.81
CA SER A 247 -18.40 -2.74 -14.07
C SER A 247 -16.96 -3.24 -13.94
N PRO A 248 -16.53 -4.27 -14.69
CA PRO A 248 -15.13 -4.72 -14.67
C PRO A 248 -14.13 -3.64 -15.10
N ASN A 249 -14.59 -2.63 -15.84
CA ASN A 249 -13.79 -1.49 -16.28
C ASN A 249 -13.73 -0.36 -15.25
N ASP A 250 -14.57 -0.39 -14.21
CA ASP A 250 -14.51 0.59 -13.13
C ASP A 250 -13.18 0.51 -12.43
N LYS A 251 -12.65 1.68 -12.08
CA LYS A 251 -11.31 1.79 -11.54
C LYS A 251 -11.37 1.71 -10.03
N SER A 252 -10.72 0.73 -9.43
CA SER A 252 -10.55 0.67 -7.98
C SER A 252 -9.15 1.12 -7.59
N CYS A 253 -8.99 1.63 -6.37
CA CYS A 253 -7.68 1.67 -5.70
C CYS A 253 -7.46 0.36 -4.93
N GLU A 254 -6.23 0.09 -4.51
CA GLU A 254 -5.88 -1.11 -3.73
C GLU A 254 -6.66 -1.21 -2.42
N SER A 255 -6.86 -0.09 -1.71
CA SER A 255 -7.60 -0.06 -0.44
C SER A 255 -9.10 -0.38 -0.61
N CYS A 256 -9.72 0.04 -1.72
CA CYS A 256 -11.12 -0.28 -2.00
C CYS A 256 -11.30 -1.69 -2.58
N LEU A 257 -10.25 -2.23 -3.23
CA LEU A 257 -10.31 -3.49 -3.93
C LEU A 257 -10.71 -4.64 -3.00
N GLU A 258 -10.18 -4.69 -1.78
CA GLU A 258 -10.50 -5.77 -0.84
C GLU A 258 -12.01 -5.81 -0.51
N GLY A 259 -12.62 -4.63 -0.36
CA GLY A 259 -14.07 -4.50 -0.17
C GLY A 259 -14.86 -4.95 -1.39
N VAL A 260 -14.46 -4.50 -2.59
CA VAL A 260 -15.07 -4.91 -3.88
C VAL A 260 -15.03 -6.43 -4.04
N VAL A 261 -13.84 -7.03 -3.88
CA VAL A 261 -13.64 -8.48 -4.03
C VAL A 261 -14.47 -9.24 -3.01
N SER A 262 -14.52 -8.77 -1.76
CA SER A 262 -15.32 -9.43 -0.71
C SER A 262 -16.81 -9.41 -1.03
N GLU A 263 -17.33 -8.30 -1.55
CA GLU A 263 -18.74 -8.16 -1.93
C GLU A 263 -19.10 -9.04 -3.13
N LEU A 264 -18.26 -9.03 -4.18
CA LEU A 264 -18.48 -9.84 -5.37
C LEU A 264 -18.45 -11.34 -5.07
N ILE A 265 -17.51 -11.78 -4.23
CA ILE A 265 -17.44 -13.19 -3.81
C ILE A 265 -18.62 -13.55 -2.90
N TYR A 266 -19.08 -12.64 -2.04
CA TYR A 266 -20.29 -12.87 -1.25
C TYR A 266 -21.50 -13.09 -2.16
N SER A 267 -21.68 -12.24 -3.16
CA SER A 267 -22.79 -12.38 -4.11
C SER A 267 -22.66 -13.61 -5.00
N TYR A 268 -21.44 -13.99 -5.41
CA TYR A 268 -21.21 -15.28 -6.08
C TYR A 268 -21.70 -16.44 -5.19
N ARG A 269 -21.31 -16.44 -3.91
CA ARG A 269 -21.70 -17.48 -2.95
C ARG A 269 -23.21 -17.53 -2.69
N THR A 270 -23.92 -16.40 -2.70
CA THR A 270 -25.39 -16.37 -2.55
C THR A 270 -26.11 -16.95 -3.76
N ASN A 271 -25.50 -16.89 -4.95
CA ASN A 271 -26.10 -17.35 -6.20
C ASN A 271 -25.83 -18.84 -6.51
N ILE A 272 -25.00 -19.53 -5.72
CA ILE A 272 -24.80 -20.98 -5.85
C ILE A 272 -26.11 -21.70 -5.51
N PRO A 273 -26.67 -22.53 -6.40
CA PRO A 273 -27.90 -23.27 -6.13
C PRO A 273 -27.77 -24.20 -4.91
N ASN A 274 -28.80 -24.25 -4.07
CA ASN A 274 -28.82 -25.13 -2.90
C ASN A 274 -28.70 -26.63 -3.26
N SER A 275 -29.05 -27.02 -4.49
CA SER A 275 -28.88 -28.39 -5.01
C SER A 275 -27.41 -28.78 -5.20
N GLU A 276 -26.52 -27.80 -5.38
CA GLU A 276 -25.08 -28.02 -5.56
C GLU A 276 -24.33 -27.98 -4.21
N LEU A 277 -25.03 -27.73 -3.11
CA LEU A 277 -24.46 -27.66 -1.78
C LEU A 277 -24.92 -28.83 -0.91
N PRO A 278 -24.04 -29.39 -0.05
CA PRO A 278 -24.43 -30.49 0.83
C PRO A 278 -25.60 -30.12 1.75
N PRO A 279 -26.53 -31.05 2.07
CA PRO A 279 -27.65 -30.80 2.97
C PRO A 279 -27.24 -30.26 4.34
N LYS A 280 -26.06 -30.65 4.85
CA LYS A 280 -25.51 -30.14 6.11
C LYS A 280 -25.25 -28.62 6.09
N ILE A 281 -25.06 -28.03 4.91
CA ILE A 281 -24.80 -26.60 4.73
C ILE A 281 -26.11 -25.86 4.57
N THR A 282 -27.02 -26.36 3.72
CA THR A 282 -28.28 -25.70 3.36
C THR A 282 -29.38 -25.81 4.41
N LYS A 283 -29.32 -26.82 5.29
CA LYS A 283 -30.30 -27.00 6.39
C LYS A 283 -29.98 -26.18 7.65
N ARG A 284 -28.87 -25.44 7.70
CA ARG A 284 -28.53 -24.61 8.86
C ARG A 284 -29.51 -23.45 8.98
N GLN A 285 -29.88 -23.13 10.22
CA GLN A 285 -30.73 -21.97 10.48
C GLN A 285 -29.96 -20.67 10.23
N ASN A 286 -30.64 -19.66 9.69
CA ASN A 286 -30.06 -18.34 9.48
C ASN A 286 -29.71 -17.68 10.82
N CYS A 287 -28.51 -17.12 10.91
CA CYS A 287 -28.13 -16.26 12.01
C CYS A 287 -28.98 -14.99 11.97
N TRP A 288 -29.52 -14.57 13.12
CA TRP A 288 -30.31 -13.33 13.21
C TRP A 288 -29.55 -12.08 12.74
N TYR A 289 -28.22 -12.08 12.90
CA TYR A 289 -27.35 -11.00 12.46
C TYR A 289 -26.80 -11.20 11.04
N GLY A 290 -27.08 -12.35 10.42
CA GLY A 290 -26.67 -12.68 9.05
C GLY A 290 -25.21 -12.37 8.75
N ARG A 291 -24.96 -11.81 7.56
CA ARG A 291 -23.63 -11.35 7.10
C ARG A 291 -22.94 -10.34 8.04
N ASN A 292 -23.70 -9.62 8.87
CA ASN A 292 -23.21 -8.63 9.82
C ASN A 292 -22.89 -9.21 11.21
N CYS A 293 -23.04 -10.53 11.41
CA CYS A 293 -22.77 -11.16 12.69
C CYS A 293 -21.30 -11.02 13.11
N ARG A 294 -21.03 -10.34 14.23
CA ARG A 294 -19.64 -10.20 14.76
C ARG A 294 -19.06 -11.50 15.31
N THR A 295 -19.93 -12.46 15.65
CA THR A 295 -19.54 -13.74 16.25
C THR A 295 -19.21 -14.80 15.20
N GLN A 296 -19.50 -14.56 13.91
CA GLN A 296 -19.26 -15.51 12.82
C GLN A 296 -17.77 -15.87 12.59
N LYS A 297 -16.84 -15.10 13.16
CA LYS A 297 -15.41 -15.47 13.19
C LYS A 297 -15.11 -16.68 14.07
N LYS A 298 -16.00 -17.03 15.00
CA LYS A 298 -15.84 -18.19 15.90
C LYS A 298 -16.39 -19.44 15.23
N TYR A 299 -15.55 -20.46 15.10
CA TYR A 299 -15.88 -21.69 14.38
C TYR A 299 -17.18 -22.34 14.88
N ASP A 300 -17.33 -22.53 16.20
CA ASP A 300 -18.51 -23.16 16.82
C ASP A 300 -19.83 -22.45 16.53
N HIS A 301 -19.79 -21.13 16.30
CA HIS A 301 -20.97 -20.37 15.93
C HIS A 301 -21.24 -20.48 14.42
N SER A 302 -20.19 -20.28 13.60
CA SER A 302 -20.29 -20.35 12.13
C SER A 302 -20.63 -21.73 11.59
N SER A 303 -20.29 -22.81 12.29
CA SER A 303 -20.62 -24.18 11.87
C SER A 303 -22.09 -24.53 12.11
N LYS A 304 -22.75 -23.86 13.06
CA LYS A 304 -24.15 -24.14 13.46
C LYS A 304 -25.16 -23.27 12.71
N LEU A 305 -24.83 -22.02 12.44
CA LEU A 305 -25.73 -21.05 11.82
C LEU A 305 -25.23 -20.65 10.42
N ASN A 306 -26.16 -20.37 9.52
CA ASN A 306 -25.88 -19.79 8.22
C ASN A 306 -25.64 -18.29 8.35
N HIS A 307 -24.58 -17.79 7.73
CA HIS A 307 -24.26 -16.35 7.64
C HIS A 307 -24.32 -15.82 6.21
N ILE A 308 -24.61 -16.68 5.23
CA ILE A 308 -24.96 -16.31 3.85
C ILE A 308 -26.46 -16.01 3.83
N CYS A 309 -26.83 -14.94 4.54
CA CYS A 309 -28.20 -14.45 4.68
C CYS A 309 -28.19 -13.01 5.22
N GLU A 310 -29.29 -12.29 5.00
CA GLU A 310 -29.44 -10.93 5.48
C GLU A 310 -29.78 -10.86 6.98
N GLN A 311 -29.48 -9.71 7.59
CA GLN A 311 -29.75 -9.44 8.99
C GLN A 311 -31.26 -9.27 9.21
N THR A 312 -31.83 -10.07 10.13
CA THR A 312 -33.26 -10.01 10.48
C THR A 312 -33.53 -9.32 11.80
N LYS A 313 -32.52 -9.23 12.69
CA LYS A 313 -32.63 -8.57 13.99
C LYS A 313 -31.71 -7.35 14.03
N LYS A 314 -32.28 -6.15 14.23
CA LYS A 314 -31.53 -4.89 14.38
C LYS A 314 -30.74 -4.85 15.69
#